data_AF-A0A937C937-F1
#
_entry.id   AF-A0A937C937-F1
#
_cell.length_a   1.000
_cell.length_b   1.000
_cell.length_c   1.000
_cell.angle_alpha   90.00
_cell.angle_beta   90.00
_cell.angle_gamma   90.00
#
_symmetry.space_group_name_H-M   'P 1'
#
loop_
_entity.id
_entity.type
_entity.pdbx_description
1 polymer ?
#
loop_
_entity_poly.entity_id
_entity_poly.type
_entity_poly.pdbx_seq_one_letter_code
_entity_poly.pdbx_strand_id
1 'polypeptide(L)'
;MQPILAIIFSMLIFSSCKQNSDNNLHVYNIAEEGLQQSTVTISKSTDLIFLELKEKTFEYATKEKAMFWQPIAMEIKRLSDGMVNYIVSLKKEFKDESGGNDLANKDWQNNSKVTEHVLKSHGKGSQLLRKLVQYKNDILVVDPMIKARFESAINVFANESSYEAGDSVRFIKSFFGEIPIAAVNVILSKLENNIRVYENELAKFCFNQIGSTDGGFMFNKIQVLVGQNSTCLKTGEELIIEAGMGSFSSTVKCTILINGENIPVIDGVAIYKSKIHLKAGKYSVPLKIDYISEDGIKKSVTKNVSYTVVE
;
A
#
# COMPACT_ATOMS: atom_id res chain seq x y z
N MET A 1 -2.16 -13.37 17.87
CA MET A 1 -2.79 -12.05 17.62
C MET A 1 -1.67 -11.09 17.21
N GLN A 2 -1.27 -11.11 15.93
CA GLN A 2 -0.23 -10.22 15.42
C GLN A 2 -0.79 -8.80 15.30
N PRO A 3 -0.03 -7.76 15.71
CA PRO A 3 -0.45 -6.39 15.48
C PRO A 3 -0.49 -6.17 13.98
N ILE A 4 -1.65 -5.74 13.50
CA ILE A 4 -1.87 -5.23 12.15
C ILE A 4 -0.77 -4.21 11.92
N LEU A 5 0.03 -4.42 10.86
CA LEU A 5 0.97 -3.42 10.37
C LEU A 5 0.13 -2.29 9.79
N ALA A 6 -0.49 -1.50 10.67
CA ALA A 6 -1.01 -0.21 10.35
C ALA A 6 0.24 0.56 9.90
N ILE A 7 0.36 0.77 8.60
CA ILE A 7 1.17 1.84 8.06
C ILE A 7 0.47 3.10 8.55
N ILE A 8 0.78 3.45 9.80
CA ILE A 8 0.45 4.69 10.43
C ILE A 8 1.30 5.70 9.68
N PHE A 9 0.77 6.20 8.56
CA PHE A 9 1.06 7.55 8.14
C PHE A 9 0.37 8.46 9.16
N SER A 10 0.90 8.48 10.40
CA SER A 10 0.54 9.47 11.40
C SER A 10 0.87 10.80 10.74
N MET A 11 -0.17 11.54 10.40
CA MET A 11 -0.10 12.93 10.00
C MET A 11 0.49 13.75 11.16
N LEU A 12 1.80 13.70 11.33
CA LEU A 12 2.56 14.63 12.15
C LEU A 12 2.83 15.94 11.40
N ILE A 13 1.99 16.33 10.43
CA ILE A 13 2.12 17.59 9.69
C ILE A 13 0.78 18.34 9.56
N PHE A 14 -0.05 18.34 10.60
CA PHE A 14 -1.16 19.33 10.69
C PHE A 14 -1.16 20.14 11.98
N SER A 15 -0.02 20.22 12.66
CA SER A 15 0.15 21.12 13.79
C SER A 15 1.48 21.84 13.70
N SER A 16 1.62 22.71 12.70
CA SER A 16 2.36 23.97 12.87
C SER A 16 2.17 24.89 11.66
N CYS A 17 1.86 26.15 11.99
CA CYS A 17 2.03 27.36 11.18
C CYS A 17 1.05 27.59 10.02
N LYS A 18 -0.06 28.24 10.39
CA LYS A 18 -0.77 29.22 9.59
C LYS A 18 0.18 30.37 9.20
N GLN A 19 1.08 30.16 8.22
CA GLN A 19 1.82 31.24 7.57
C GLN A 19 2.37 30.79 6.20
N ASN A 20 1.91 31.49 5.16
CA ASN A 20 2.20 31.40 3.72
C ASN A 20 1.48 30.27 2.93
N SER A 21 0.57 30.67 2.05
CA SER A 21 -0.28 29.81 1.20
C SER A 21 0.50 28.93 0.23
N ASP A 22 1.63 29.42 -0.32
CA ASP A 22 2.41 28.68 -1.31
C ASP A 22 3.14 27.47 -0.72
N ASN A 23 3.60 27.56 0.54
CA ASN A 23 4.24 26.44 1.24
C ASN A 23 3.24 25.30 1.53
N ASN A 24 1.98 25.64 1.81
CA ASN A 24 0.97 24.63 2.13
C ASN A 24 0.54 23.84 0.88
N LEU A 25 0.40 24.51 -0.28
CA LEU A 25 0.04 23.83 -1.53
C LEU A 25 1.10 22.81 -1.95
N HIS A 26 2.38 23.15 -1.82
CA HIS A 26 3.48 22.24 -2.08
C HIS A 26 3.42 20.98 -1.19
N VAL A 27 3.16 21.15 0.11
CA VAL A 27 3.01 20.04 1.06
C VAL A 27 1.81 19.14 0.70
N TYR A 28 0.67 19.72 0.30
CA TYR A 28 -0.48 18.94 -0.16
C TYR A 28 -0.15 18.14 -1.42
N ASN A 29 0.56 18.73 -2.38
CA ASN A 29 0.94 18.03 -3.61
C ASN A 29 1.91 16.87 -3.33
N ILE A 30 2.89 17.05 -2.44
CA ILE A 30 3.78 15.95 -2.00
C ILE A 30 2.97 14.83 -1.33
N ALA A 31 2.05 15.18 -0.43
CA ALA A 31 1.21 14.19 0.24
C ALA A 31 0.33 13.42 -0.76
N GLU A 32 -0.25 14.12 -1.74
CA GLU A 32 -1.02 13.53 -2.83
C GLU A 32 -0.18 12.57 -3.67
N GLU A 33 1.02 12.99 -4.11
CA GLU A 33 1.95 12.14 -4.87
C GLU A 33 2.32 10.87 -4.08
N GLY A 34 2.63 11.00 -2.79
CA GLY A 34 2.92 9.86 -1.92
C GLY A 34 1.75 8.89 -1.78
N LEU A 35 0.52 9.41 -1.62
CA LEU A 35 -0.70 8.60 -1.55
C LEU A 35 -0.98 7.90 -2.89
N GLN A 36 -0.82 8.59 -4.02
CA GLN A 36 -0.97 8.00 -5.35
C GLN A 36 0.05 6.89 -5.60
N GLN A 37 1.32 7.11 -5.25
CA GLN A 37 2.36 6.09 -5.38
C GLN A 37 2.07 4.87 -4.49
N SER A 38 1.58 5.09 -3.27
CA SER A 38 1.14 4.02 -2.37
C SER A 38 -0.03 3.24 -2.99
N THR A 39 -1.04 3.93 -3.50
CA THR A 39 -2.22 3.35 -4.17
C THR A 39 -1.82 2.49 -5.37
N VAL A 40 -0.89 2.97 -6.21
CA VAL A 40 -0.37 2.19 -7.35
C VAL A 40 0.37 0.94 -6.87
N THR A 41 1.21 1.07 -5.85
CA THR A 41 2.01 -0.03 -5.31
C THR A 41 1.12 -1.12 -4.71
N ILE A 42 0.15 -0.74 -3.88
CA ILE A 42 -0.76 -1.70 -3.26
C ILE A 42 -1.70 -2.34 -4.29
N SER A 43 -2.16 -1.59 -5.30
CA SER A 43 -3.01 -2.15 -6.36
C SER A 43 -2.27 -3.22 -7.17
N LYS A 44 -1.00 -2.97 -7.53
CA LYS A 44 -0.14 -3.99 -8.16
C LYS A 44 0.01 -5.24 -7.29
N SER A 45 0.20 -5.07 -5.98
CA SER A 45 0.24 -6.19 -5.05
C SER A 45 -1.07 -6.98 -5.05
N THR A 46 -2.21 -6.29 -5.06
CA THR A 46 -3.53 -6.92 -5.06
C THR A 46 -3.80 -7.67 -6.37
N ASP A 47 -3.41 -7.09 -7.51
CA ASP A 47 -3.59 -7.72 -8.82
C ASP A 47 -2.81 -9.03 -8.95
N LEU A 48 -1.61 -9.10 -8.35
CA LEU A 48 -0.85 -10.36 -8.27
C LEU A 48 -1.60 -11.42 -7.47
N ILE A 49 -2.21 -11.06 -6.33
CA ILE A 49 -3.00 -12.01 -5.52
C ILE A 49 -4.21 -12.51 -6.32
N PHE A 50 -4.90 -11.64 -7.07
CA PHE A 50 -6.02 -12.07 -7.92
C PHE A 50 -5.59 -13.00 -9.04
N LEU A 51 -4.41 -12.77 -9.63
CA LEU A 51 -3.83 -13.67 -10.61
C LEU A 51 -3.54 -15.05 -10.00
N GLU A 52 -2.86 -15.09 -8.85
CA GLU A 52 -2.55 -16.34 -8.14
C GLU A 52 -3.82 -17.07 -7.70
N LEU A 53 -4.83 -16.36 -7.19
CA LEU A 53 -6.15 -16.93 -6.87
C LEU A 53 -6.77 -17.65 -8.07
N LYS A 54 -6.67 -17.05 -9.26
CA LYS A 54 -7.15 -17.66 -10.50
C LYS A 54 -6.33 -18.89 -10.87
N GLU A 55 -5.01 -18.85 -10.75
CA GLU A 55 -4.13 -19.99 -11.03
C GLU A 55 -4.45 -21.20 -10.14
N LYS A 56 -4.71 -20.97 -8.84
CA LYS A 56 -5.13 -22.02 -7.90
C LYS A 56 -6.43 -22.74 -8.29
N THR A 57 -7.26 -22.16 -9.15
CA THR A 57 -8.47 -22.84 -9.66
C THR A 57 -8.17 -23.97 -10.65
N PHE A 58 -6.95 -24.03 -11.19
CA PHE A 58 -6.53 -25.06 -12.14
C PHE A 58 -5.70 -26.18 -11.49
N GLU A 59 -5.16 -25.95 -10.30
CA GLU A 59 -4.34 -26.92 -9.56
C GLU A 59 -5.19 -27.97 -8.85
N TYR A 60 -4.99 -29.26 -9.15
CA TYR A 60 -5.80 -30.36 -8.58
C TYR A 60 -5.93 -30.30 -7.05
N ALA A 61 -4.85 -30.00 -6.33
CA ALA A 61 -4.81 -30.03 -4.87
C ALA A 61 -5.52 -28.84 -4.19
N THR A 62 -5.63 -27.70 -4.87
CA THR A 62 -6.18 -26.46 -4.31
C THR A 62 -7.49 -26.02 -4.98
N LYS A 63 -7.86 -26.65 -6.11
CA LYS A 63 -9.00 -26.30 -6.98
C LYS A 63 -10.32 -26.13 -6.25
N GLU A 64 -10.70 -27.07 -5.39
CA GLU A 64 -12.01 -27.02 -4.70
C GLU A 64 -12.15 -25.75 -3.85
N LYS A 65 -11.14 -25.46 -3.02
CA LYS A 65 -11.13 -24.26 -2.18
C LYS A 65 -10.93 -22.98 -3.00
N ALA A 66 -10.10 -23.03 -4.04
CA ALA A 66 -9.89 -21.89 -4.93
C ALA A 66 -11.18 -21.51 -5.67
N MET A 67 -11.96 -22.48 -6.14
CA MET A 67 -13.26 -22.26 -6.78
C MET A 67 -14.30 -21.62 -5.83
N PHE A 68 -14.14 -21.80 -4.52
CA PHE A 68 -14.97 -21.13 -3.53
C PHE A 68 -14.47 -19.70 -3.23
N TRP A 69 -13.17 -19.51 -2.97
CA TRP A 69 -12.61 -18.23 -2.51
C TRP A 69 -12.33 -17.22 -3.61
N GLN A 70 -12.07 -17.66 -4.84
CA GLN A 70 -11.84 -16.77 -5.98
C GLN A 70 -13.05 -15.86 -6.27
N PRO A 71 -14.31 -16.34 -6.38
CA PRO A 71 -15.44 -15.47 -6.67
C PRO A 71 -15.72 -14.47 -5.52
N ILE A 72 -15.48 -14.89 -4.28
CA ILE A 72 -15.57 -14.03 -3.08
C ILE A 72 -14.56 -12.87 -3.20
N ALA A 73 -13.31 -13.17 -3.52
CA ALA A 73 -12.27 -12.16 -3.72
C ALA A 73 -12.60 -11.21 -4.89
N MET A 74 -13.17 -11.73 -5.97
CA MET A 74 -13.61 -10.91 -7.12
C MET A 74 -14.78 -9.99 -6.78
N GLU A 75 -15.69 -10.41 -5.90
CA GLU A 75 -16.77 -9.54 -5.43
C GLU A 75 -16.23 -8.39 -4.57
N ILE A 76 -15.24 -8.67 -3.71
CA ILE A 76 -14.52 -7.64 -2.95
C ILE A 76 -13.87 -6.64 -3.90
N LYS A 77 -13.16 -7.12 -4.95
CA LYS A 77 -12.57 -6.25 -5.99
C LYS A 77 -13.63 -5.34 -6.61
N ARG A 78 -14.77 -5.89 -7.01
CA ARG A 78 -15.88 -5.16 -7.64
C ARG A 78 -16.41 -4.05 -6.73
N LEU A 79 -16.59 -4.34 -5.44
CA LEU A 79 -17.04 -3.37 -4.44
C LEU A 79 -16.00 -2.27 -4.22
N SER A 80 -14.73 -2.63 -4.10
CA SER A 80 -13.61 -1.68 -3.92
C SER A 80 -13.46 -0.78 -5.15
N ASP A 81 -13.48 -1.33 -6.37
CA ASP A 81 -13.45 -0.56 -7.62
C ASP A 81 -14.64 0.40 -7.72
N GLY A 82 -15.84 -0.04 -7.34
CA GLY A 82 -17.03 0.81 -7.32
C GLY A 82 -16.87 2.03 -6.41
N MET A 83 -16.29 1.84 -5.22
CA MET A 83 -16.05 2.93 -4.28
C MET A 83 -14.92 3.86 -4.75
N VAL A 84 -13.81 3.31 -5.26
CA VAL A 84 -12.69 4.10 -5.80
C VAL A 84 -13.12 4.93 -7.01
N ASN A 85 -13.87 4.35 -7.94
CA ASN A 85 -14.40 5.08 -9.10
C ASN A 85 -15.28 6.26 -8.68
N TYR A 86 -16.09 6.10 -7.62
CA TYR A 86 -16.86 7.21 -7.08
C TYR A 86 -15.96 8.31 -6.50
N ILE A 87 -14.92 7.97 -5.74
CA ILE A 87 -13.96 8.95 -5.21
C ILE A 87 -13.25 9.70 -6.34
N VAL A 88 -12.79 9.00 -7.37
CA VAL A 88 -12.16 9.62 -8.55
C VAL A 88 -13.13 10.56 -9.26
N SER A 89 -14.40 10.17 -9.42
CA SER A 89 -15.42 11.04 -10.00
C SER A 89 -15.67 12.30 -9.16
N LEU A 90 -15.61 12.18 -7.83
CA LEU A 90 -15.78 13.30 -6.92
C LEU A 90 -14.58 14.26 -6.95
N LYS A 91 -13.35 13.74 -7.03
CA LYS A 91 -12.14 14.57 -7.26
C LYS A 91 -12.25 15.37 -8.56
N LYS A 92 -12.77 14.75 -9.62
CA LYS A 92 -13.02 15.44 -10.89
C LYS A 92 -14.05 16.56 -10.72
N GLU A 93 -15.16 16.31 -10.05
CA GLU A 93 -16.18 17.33 -9.78
C GLU A 93 -15.62 18.53 -9.01
N PHE A 94 -14.78 18.31 -7.99
CA PHE A 94 -14.09 19.39 -7.30
C PHE A 94 -13.17 20.21 -8.21
N LYS A 95 -12.43 19.55 -9.10
CA LYS A 95 -11.57 20.23 -10.08
C LYS A 95 -12.39 21.05 -11.07
N ASP A 96 -13.49 20.51 -11.56
CA ASP A 96 -14.35 21.16 -12.54
C ASP A 96 -15.01 22.43 -11.92
N GLU A 97 -15.60 22.29 -10.73
CA GLU A 97 -16.28 23.37 -9.99
C GLU A 97 -15.33 24.47 -9.47
N SER A 98 -14.04 24.16 -9.32
CA SER A 98 -13.01 25.15 -8.94
C SER A 98 -12.38 25.87 -10.12
N GLY A 99 -12.81 25.56 -11.34
CA GLY A 99 -12.25 26.14 -12.57
C GLY A 99 -10.88 25.56 -12.93
N GLY A 100 -10.52 24.37 -12.44
CA GLY A 100 -9.24 23.70 -12.72
C GLY A 100 -9.10 23.17 -14.16
N ASN A 101 -10.13 23.33 -15.00
CA ASN A 101 -10.06 23.11 -16.45
C ASN A 101 -9.72 24.39 -17.23
N ASP A 102 -9.78 25.56 -16.58
CA ASP A 102 -9.33 26.81 -17.17
C ASP A 102 -7.80 26.92 -17.00
N LEU A 103 -7.07 26.86 -18.12
CA LEU A 103 -5.61 26.95 -18.14
C LEU A 103 -5.09 28.31 -17.65
N ALA A 104 -5.93 29.35 -17.65
CA ALA A 104 -5.61 30.65 -17.08
C ALA A 104 -5.70 30.66 -15.55
N ASN A 105 -6.50 29.76 -14.96
CA ASN A 105 -6.71 29.69 -13.52
C ASN A 105 -5.66 28.81 -12.86
N LYS A 106 -4.56 29.42 -12.43
CA LYS A 106 -3.47 28.73 -11.72
C LYS A 106 -3.75 28.51 -10.22
N ASP A 107 -4.80 29.12 -9.66
CA ASP A 107 -5.06 29.16 -8.22
C ASP A 107 -6.26 28.31 -7.78
N TRP A 108 -6.86 27.54 -8.70
CA TRP A 108 -8.04 26.70 -8.42
C TRP A 108 -7.86 25.78 -7.21
N GLN A 109 -6.64 25.29 -6.97
CA GLN A 109 -6.33 24.39 -5.87
C GLN A 109 -6.46 25.04 -4.49
N ASN A 110 -6.32 26.37 -4.39
CA ASN A 110 -6.46 27.11 -3.14
C ASN A 110 -7.90 27.54 -2.82
N ASN A 111 -8.85 27.31 -3.74
CA ASN A 111 -10.24 27.74 -3.58
C ASN A 111 -10.99 26.92 -2.53
N SER A 112 -11.23 27.49 -1.34
CA SER A 112 -11.98 26.82 -0.27
C SER A 112 -13.50 26.95 -0.38
N LYS A 113 -14.02 27.90 -1.17
CA LYS A 113 -15.47 28.17 -1.28
C LYS A 113 -16.21 27.04 -2.00
N VAL A 114 -15.54 26.40 -2.95
CA VAL A 114 -16.08 25.27 -3.73
C VAL A 114 -16.33 24.06 -2.83
N THR A 115 -15.49 23.87 -1.79
CA THR A 115 -15.63 22.77 -0.83
C THR A 115 -17.02 22.74 -0.20
N GLU A 116 -17.48 23.87 0.31
CA GLU A 116 -18.81 23.96 0.94
C GLU A 116 -19.94 23.74 -0.07
N HIS A 117 -19.83 24.33 -1.26
CA HIS A 117 -20.84 24.23 -2.31
C HIS A 117 -21.03 22.77 -2.77
N VAL A 118 -19.94 22.08 -3.11
CA VAL A 118 -20.00 20.69 -3.58
C VAL A 118 -20.46 19.74 -2.47
N LEU A 119 -19.95 19.88 -1.24
CA LEU A 119 -20.24 18.91 -0.19
C LEU A 119 -21.61 19.10 0.46
N LYS A 120 -22.04 20.35 0.67
CA LYS A 120 -23.32 20.67 1.31
C LYS A 120 -24.40 20.91 0.27
N SER A 121 -24.22 21.88 -0.62
CA SER A 121 -25.27 22.30 -1.56
C SER A 121 -25.56 21.24 -2.64
N HIS A 122 -24.54 20.60 -3.22
CA HIS A 122 -24.74 19.46 -4.14
C HIS A 122 -24.96 18.13 -3.41
N GLY A 123 -24.92 18.11 -2.07
CA GLY A 123 -25.16 16.92 -1.24
C GLY A 123 -24.09 15.82 -1.34
N LYS A 124 -22.95 16.09 -1.99
CA LYS A 124 -21.91 15.08 -2.27
C LYS A 124 -21.24 14.54 -1.02
N GLY A 125 -21.16 15.35 0.04
CA GLY A 125 -20.60 14.90 1.32
C GLY A 125 -21.47 13.82 1.98
N SER A 126 -22.79 13.99 1.93
CA SER A 126 -23.73 12.98 2.42
C SER A 126 -23.71 11.73 1.53
N GLN A 127 -23.62 11.89 0.20
CA GLN A 127 -23.50 10.78 -0.72
C GLN A 127 -22.20 9.98 -0.53
N LEU A 128 -21.07 10.67 -0.32
CA LEU A 128 -19.79 10.04 -0.01
C LEU A 128 -19.87 9.21 1.27
N LEU A 129 -20.39 9.78 2.35
CA LEU A 129 -20.54 9.05 3.61
C LEU A 129 -21.44 7.81 3.45
N ARG A 130 -22.60 7.94 2.80
CA ARG A 130 -23.49 6.81 2.54
C ARG A 130 -22.78 5.69 1.77
N LYS A 131 -22.04 6.04 0.71
CA LYS A 131 -21.30 5.05 -0.09
C LYS A 131 -20.18 4.38 0.69
N LEU A 132 -19.46 5.09 1.55
CA LEU A 132 -18.43 4.52 2.41
C LEU A 132 -19.01 3.54 3.44
N VAL A 133 -20.13 3.91 4.08
CA VAL A 133 -20.85 3.03 5.01
C VAL A 133 -21.39 1.80 4.29
N GLN A 134 -21.99 2.01 3.11
CA GLN A 134 -22.49 0.92 2.28
C GLN A 134 -21.36 -0.03 1.86
N TYR A 135 -20.23 0.50 1.37
CA TYR A 135 -19.06 -0.32 1.01
C TYR A 135 -18.61 -1.21 2.17
N LYS A 136 -18.49 -0.66 3.39
CA LYS A 136 -18.15 -1.45 4.58
C LYS A 136 -19.17 -2.56 4.81
N ASN A 137 -20.46 -2.25 4.79
CA ASN A 137 -21.52 -3.21 5.05
C ASN A 137 -21.57 -4.31 3.97
N ASP A 138 -21.44 -3.94 2.70
CA ASP A 138 -21.43 -4.87 1.57
C ASP A 138 -20.25 -5.85 1.69
N ILE A 139 -19.05 -5.37 2.04
CA ILE A 139 -17.89 -6.23 2.30
C ILE A 139 -18.14 -7.22 3.44
N LEU A 140 -18.78 -6.79 4.53
CA LEU A 140 -19.03 -7.64 5.69
C LEU A 140 -20.10 -8.71 5.46
N VAL A 141 -20.91 -8.62 4.40
CA VAL A 141 -21.90 -9.66 4.07
C VAL A 141 -21.44 -10.61 2.96
N VAL A 142 -20.28 -10.35 2.35
CA VAL A 142 -19.71 -11.21 1.29
C VAL A 142 -19.41 -12.61 1.80
N ASP A 143 -18.86 -12.75 3.02
CA ASP A 143 -18.59 -14.05 3.64
C ASP A 143 -18.57 -13.96 5.19
N PRO A 144 -19.12 -14.94 5.93
CA PRO A 144 -19.13 -14.91 7.39
C PRO A 144 -17.75 -14.90 8.05
N MET A 145 -16.74 -15.55 7.46
CA MET A 145 -15.37 -15.53 7.99
C MET A 145 -14.70 -14.18 7.77
N ILE A 146 -15.00 -13.51 6.65
CA ILE A 146 -14.60 -12.12 6.43
C ILE A 146 -15.21 -11.24 7.52
N LYS A 147 -16.53 -11.35 7.77
CA LYS A 147 -17.19 -10.59 8.82
C LYS A 147 -16.51 -10.79 10.18
N ALA A 148 -16.37 -12.04 10.59
CA ALA A 148 -15.77 -12.40 11.88
C ALA A 148 -14.34 -11.85 12.05
N ARG A 149 -13.58 -11.76 10.96
CA ARG A 149 -12.19 -11.28 11.00
C ARG A 149 -12.07 -9.75 10.91
N PHE A 150 -12.95 -9.09 10.15
CA PHE A 150 -12.73 -7.71 9.70
C PHE A 150 -13.78 -6.70 10.18
N GLU A 151 -14.86 -7.10 10.84
CA GLU A 151 -15.92 -6.19 11.32
C GLU A 151 -15.38 -5.02 12.17
N SER A 152 -14.42 -5.31 13.05
CA SER A 152 -13.73 -4.33 13.89
C SER A 152 -12.45 -3.74 13.26
N ALA A 153 -11.90 -4.38 12.23
CA ALA A 153 -10.65 -3.96 11.59
C ALA A 153 -10.89 -2.97 10.43
N ILE A 154 -12.03 -3.06 9.74
CA ILE A 154 -12.35 -2.15 8.63
C ILE A 154 -12.81 -0.81 9.22
N ASN A 155 -11.90 0.15 9.19
CA ASN A 155 -12.17 1.55 9.41
C ASN A 155 -11.75 2.36 8.18
N VAL A 156 -12.71 2.62 7.30
CA VAL A 156 -12.49 3.36 6.05
C VAL A 156 -12.17 4.84 6.31
N PHE A 157 -12.62 5.38 7.46
CA PHE A 157 -12.56 6.80 7.81
C PHE A 157 -11.23 7.23 8.46
N ALA A 158 -10.40 6.29 8.91
CA ALA A 158 -9.07 6.53 9.52
C ALA A 158 -9.02 7.44 10.77
N ASN A 159 -10.14 7.87 11.33
CA ASN A 159 -10.23 8.41 12.69
C ASN A 159 -10.91 7.36 13.60
N GLU A 160 -10.66 7.41 14.91
CA GLU A 160 -11.23 6.43 15.86
C GLU A 160 -12.78 6.49 15.95
N SER A 161 -13.42 7.45 15.27
CA SER A 161 -14.86 7.64 15.28
C SER A 161 -15.56 6.80 14.22
N SER A 162 -16.51 5.98 14.63
CA SER A 162 -17.48 5.39 13.70
C SER A 162 -18.45 6.48 13.21
N TYR A 163 -18.71 6.49 11.89
CA TYR A 163 -19.76 7.29 11.28
C TYR A 163 -20.86 6.40 10.74
N GLU A 164 -22.10 6.78 11.00
CA GLU A 164 -23.29 6.20 10.38
C GLU A 164 -23.77 7.07 9.21
N ALA A 165 -24.63 6.53 8.35
CA ALA A 165 -25.16 7.25 7.18
C ALA A 165 -25.84 8.59 7.53
N GLY A 166 -26.39 8.72 8.74
CA GLY A 166 -27.01 9.95 9.26
C GLY A 166 -26.02 11.05 9.67
N ASP A 167 -24.74 10.73 9.88
CA ASP A 167 -23.75 11.64 10.47
C ASP A 167 -23.13 12.64 9.49
N SER A 168 -23.77 12.88 8.34
CA SER A 168 -23.20 13.65 7.23
C SER A 168 -22.68 15.03 7.62
N VAL A 169 -23.40 15.77 8.48
CA VAL A 169 -22.97 17.09 8.95
C VAL A 169 -21.68 17.00 9.78
N ARG A 170 -21.62 16.03 10.71
CA ARG A 170 -20.43 15.78 11.56
C ARG A 170 -19.25 15.34 10.70
N PHE A 171 -19.47 14.41 9.78
CA PHE A 171 -18.47 13.92 8.84
C PHE A 171 -17.88 15.04 7.96
N ILE A 172 -18.73 15.82 7.31
CA ILE A 172 -18.30 16.95 6.46
C ILE A 172 -17.50 17.94 7.30
N LYS A 173 -17.96 18.30 8.50
CA LYS A 173 -17.23 19.23 9.37
C LYS A 173 -15.86 18.69 9.81
N SER A 174 -15.77 17.39 10.13
CA SER A 174 -14.53 16.77 10.62
C SER A 174 -13.47 16.62 9.54
N PHE A 175 -13.87 16.26 8.31
CA PHE A 175 -12.92 15.99 7.22
C PHE A 175 -12.75 17.15 6.25
N PHE A 176 -13.82 17.88 5.99
CA PHE A 176 -13.90 18.85 4.90
C PHE A 176 -14.45 20.19 5.38
N GLY A 177 -13.93 20.69 6.50
CA GLY A 177 -14.17 22.07 6.93
C GLY A 177 -13.73 23.09 5.87
N GLU A 178 -13.57 24.35 6.24
CA GLU A 178 -13.08 25.38 5.30
C GLU A 178 -11.60 25.13 4.93
N ILE A 179 -11.38 24.22 3.98
CA ILE A 179 -10.07 23.79 3.49
C ILE A 179 -9.99 23.98 1.97
N PRO A 180 -8.79 24.24 1.43
CA PRO A 180 -8.58 24.39 -0.01
C PRO A 180 -8.80 23.05 -0.76
N ILE A 181 -9.11 23.10 -2.05
CA ILE A 181 -9.29 21.90 -2.90
C ILE A 181 -8.06 20.98 -2.87
N ALA A 182 -6.85 21.52 -2.77
CA ALA A 182 -5.64 20.71 -2.60
C ALA A 182 -5.73 19.77 -1.39
N ALA A 183 -6.20 20.28 -0.24
CA ALA A 183 -6.39 19.49 0.96
C ALA A 183 -7.55 18.49 0.82
N VAL A 184 -8.64 18.89 0.16
CA VAL A 184 -9.76 17.99 -0.16
C VAL A 184 -9.27 16.79 -0.98
N ASN A 185 -8.46 17.03 -2.01
CA ASN A 185 -7.89 15.98 -2.85
C ASN A 185 -7.04 15.00 -2.05
N VAL A 186 -6.17 15.49 -1.16
CA VAL A 186 -5.35 14.63 -0.27
C VAL A 186 -6.25 13.73 0.59
N ILE A 187 -7.33 14.27 1.15
CA ILE A 187 -8.26 13.49 1.97
C ILE A 187 -8.98 12.42 1.14
N LEU A 188 -9.45 12.78 -0.07
CA LEU A 188 -10.09 11.83 -0.98
C LEU A 188 -9.12 10.72 -1.41
N SER A 189 -7.87 11.06 -1.72
CA SER A 189 -6.82 10.07 -2.05
C SER A 189 -6.46 9.19 -0.87
N LYS A 190 -6.51 9.71 0.36
CA LYS A 190 -6.34 8.89 1.56
C LYS A 190 -7.47 7.88 1.70
N LEU A 191 -8.72 8.27 1.45
CA LEU A 191 -9.87 7.35 1.46
C LEU A 191 -9.72 6.27 0.38
N GLU A 192 -9.34 6.66 -0.84
CA GLU A 192 -9.03 5.75 -1.94
C GLU A 192 -7.92 4.75 -1.54
N ASN A 193 -6.81 5.25 -0.99
CA ASN A 193 -5.69 4.43 -0.54
C ASN A 193 -6.13 3.42 0.53
N ASN A 194 -6.89 3.86 1.54
CA ASN A 194 -7.44 2.98 2.56
C ASN A 194 -8.28 1.85 1.95
N ILE A 195 -9.15 2.17 0.98
CA ILE A 195 -9.98 1.17 0.29
C ILE A 195 -9.09 0.12 -0.40
N ARG A 196 -8.03 0.54 -1.09
CA ARG A 196 -7.09 -0.37 -1.76
C ARG A 196 -6.24 -1.20 -0.78
N VAL A 197 -5.89 -0.63 0.37
CA VAL A 197 -5.24 -1.38 1.45
C VAL A 197 -6.16 -2.47 2.00
N TYR A 198 -7.44 -2.16 2.25
CA TYR A 198 -8.40 -3.17 2.70
C TYR A 198 -8.68 -4.22 1.63
N GLU A 199 -8.81 -3.84 0.36
CA GLU A 199 -8.95 -4.79 -0.76
C GLU A 199 -7.78 -5.78 -0.78
N ASN A 200 -6.55 -5.28 -0.61
CA ASN A 200 -5.35 -6.11 -0.55
C ASN A 200 -5.40 -7.11 0.61
N GLU A 201 -5.70 -6.65 1.82
CA GLU A 201 -5.77 -7.51 3.00
C GLU A 201 -6.91 -8.53 2.93
N LEU A 202 -8.05 -8.16 2.35
CA LEU A 202 -9.17 -9.05 2.10
C LEU A 202 -8.85 -10.09 1.01
N ALA A 203 -8.17 -9.68 -0.07
CA ALA A 203 -7.71 -10.60 -1.11
C ALA A 203 -6.69 -11.61 -0.56
N LYS A 204 -5.71 -11.14 0.24
CA LYS A 204 -4.78 -12.03 0.97
C LYS A 204 -5.52 -12.99 1.89
N PHE A 205 -6.53 -12.50 2.60
CA PHE A 205 -7.35 -13.36 3.44
C PHE A 205 -7.98 -14.49 2.62
N CYS A 206 -8.68 -14.17 1.52
CA CYS A 206 -9.29 -15.16 0.64
C CYS A 206 -8.25 -16.17 0.12
N PHE A 207 -7.10 -15.69 -0.33
CA PHE A 207 -5.99 -16.54 -0.79
C PHE A 207 -5.49 -17.49 0.30
N ASN A 208 -5.31 -16.99 1.52
CA ASN A 208 -4.83 -17.80 2.65
C ASN A 208 -5.81 -18.92 3.04
N GLN A 209 -7.11 -18.78 2.76
CA GLN A 209 -8.11 -19.80 3.08
C GLN A 209 -8.05 -21.01 2.13
N ILE A 210 -7.47 -20.84 0.95
CA ILE A 210 -7.19 -21.96 0.05
C ILE A 210 -6.20 -22.91 0.75
N GLY A 211 -5.21 -22.33 1.44
CA GLY A 211 -4.14 -23.09 2.09
C GLY A 211 -3.28 -23.85 1.07
N SER A 212 -2.07 -24.18 1.48
CA SER A 212 -1.23 -25.11 0.72
C SER A 212 -1.46 -26.51 1.27
N THR A 213 -2.05 -27.41 0.48
CA THR A 213 -2.09 -28.84 0.84
C THR A 213 -0.70 -29.48 0.89
N ASP A 214 0.33 -28.84 0.32
CA ASP A 214 1.73 -29.32 0.36
C ASP A 214 2.75 -28.19 0.58
N GLY A 215 2.65 -27.43 1.68
CA GLY A 215 3.75 -26.51 2.08
C GLY A 215 4.15 -25.44 1.06
N GLY A 216 3.27 -25.15 0.09
CA GLY A 216 3.43 -24.12 -0.93
C GLY A 216 3.67 -22.75 -0.31
N PHE A 217 4.63 -22.05 -0.88
CA PHE A 217 5.15 -20.77 -0.43
C PHE A 217 4.03 -19.73 -0.29
N MET A 218 3.78 -19.27 0.95
CA MET A 218 2.89 -18.14 1.20
C MET A 218 3.65 -16.83 0.89
N PHE A 219 3.62 -16.38 -0.36
CA PHE A 219 4.15 -15.07 -0.77
C PHE A 219 3.30 -13.97 -0.13
N ASN A 220 3.75 -13.41 0.99
CA ASN A 220 2.95 -12.46 1.76
C ASN A 220 3.61 -11.10 1.97
N LYS A 221 4.82 -10.88 1.44
CA LYS A 221 5.54 -9.61 1.59
C LYS A 221 6.23 -9.19 0.31
N ILE A 222 5.83 -8.04 -0.23
CA ILE A 222 6.50 -7.42 -1.36
C ILE A 222 7.50 -6.40 -0.81
N GLN A 223 8.75 -6.45 -1.28
CA GLN A 223 9.73 -5.39 -1.03
C GLN A 223 10.36 -4.92 -2.33
N VAL A 224 10.65 -3.63 -2.40
CA VAL A 224 11.44 -3.06 -3.48
C VAL A 224 12.91 -3.34 -3.16
N LEU A 225 13.59 -4.01 -4.08
CA LEU A 225 15.02 -4.25 -4.04
C LEU A 225 15.69 -3.23 -4.94
N VAL A 226 16.63 -2.48 -4.38
CA VAL A 226 17.46 -1.54 -5.15
C VAL A 226 18.92 -1.94 -4.97
N GLY A 227 19.57 -2.23 -6.08
CA GLY A 227 21.01 -2.36 -6.21
C GLY A 227 21.57 -1.15 -6.95
N GLN A 228 22.83 -0.83 -6.69
CA GLN A 228 23.56 0.18 -7.46
C GLN A 228 25.01 -0.27 -7.63
N ASN A 229 25.64 0.13 -8.73
CA ASN A 229 27.02 -0.24 -9.03
C ASN A 229 28.05 0.37 -8.05
N SER A 230 27.78 1.54 -7.48
CA SER A 230 28.61 2.18 -6.46
C SER A 230 27.83 3.15 -5.59
N THR A 231 28.22 3.30 -4.32
CA THR A 231 27.73 4.36 -3.40
C THR A 231 28.63 5.60 -3.38
N CYS A 232 29.77 5.57 -4.10
CA CYS A 232 30.72 6.68 -4.20
C CYS A 232 31.25 6.77 -5.65
N LEU A 233 31.01 7.88 -6.32
CA LEU A 233 31.36 8.12 -7.72
C LEU A 233 32.09 9.46 -7.88
N LYS A 234 33.00 9.53 -8.84
CA LYS A 234 33.66 10.77 -9.28
C LYS A 234 32.86 11.44 -10.40
N THR A 235 33.08 12.75 -10.58
CA THR A 235 32.50 13.51 -11.70
C THR A 235 32.83 12.83 -13.03
N GLY A 236 31.79 12.48 -13.79
CA GLY A 236 31.91 11.80 -15.09
C GLY A 236 31.77 10.28 -15.05
N GLU A 237 31.67 9.65 -13.88
CA GLU A 237 31.37 8.22 -13.78
C GLU A 237 29.86 7.94 -13.88
N GLU A 238 29.50 6.79 -14.44
CA GLU A 238 28.11 6.37 -14.65
C GLU A 238 27.54 5.70 -13.41
N LEU A 239 26.41 6.22 -12.93
CA LEU A 239 25.60 5.60 -11.88
C LEU A 239 24.61 4.63 -12.53
N ILE A 240 24.74 3.34 -12.22
CA ILE A 240 23.81 2.30 -12.66
C ILE A 240 22.99 1.87 -11.45
N ILE A 241 21.66 2.00 -11.57
CA ILE A 241 20.69 1.59 -10.55
C ILE A 241 19.88 0.43 -11.11
N GLU A 242 19.89 -0.69 -10.39
CA GLU A 242 19.04 -1.85 -10.66
C GLU A 242 17.92 -1.84 -9.62
N ALA A 243 16.68 -1.58 -10.04
CA ALA A 243 15.52 -1.63 -9.15
C ALA A 243 14.58 -2.77 -9.59
N GLY A 244 14.14 -3.57 -8.62
CA GLY A 244 13.23 -4.68 -8.83
C GLY A 244 12.25 -4.83 -7.68
N MET A 245 11.20 -5.60 -7.91
CA MET A 245 10.22 -5.96 -6.88
C MET A 245 10.44 -7.42 -6.51
N GLY A 246 10.75 -7.69 -5.25
CA GLY A 246 10.83 -9.05 -4.70
C GLY A 246 9.56 -9.40 -3.96
N SER A 247 8.99 -10.57 -4.26
CA SER A 247 7.96 -11.19 -3.44
C SER A 247 8.62 -12.19 -2.49
N PHE A 248 8.50 -11.94 -1.20
CA PHE A 248 9.05 -12.75 -0.13
C PHE A 248 7.94 -13.53 0.53
N SER A 249 8.21 -14.80 0.78
CA SER A 249 7.35 -15.64 1.57
C SER A 249 7.92 -15.75 2.99
N SER A 250 7.12 -15.34 3.98
CA SER A 250 7.44 -15.55 5.40
C SER A 250 7.50 -17.03 5.81
N THR A 251 7.10 -17.93 4.92
CA THR A 251 7.10 -19.39 5.13
C THR A 251 8.26 -20.11 4.42
N VAL A 252 9.06 -19.40 3.61
CA VAL A 252 10.25 -19.98 2.97
C VAL A 252 11.24 -20.39 4.06
N LYS A 253 11.54 -21.69 4.12
CA LYS A 253 12.67 -22.21 4.87
C LYS A 253 13.94 -22.03 4.03
N CYS A 254 14.66 -20.93 4.23
CA CYS A 254 16.00 -20.73 3.69
C CYS A 254 17.03 -20.59 4.80
N THR A 255 18.29 -20.90 4.49
CA THR A 255 19.44 -20.63 5.35
C THR A 255 20.31 -19.59 4.66
N ILE A 256 20.55 -18.46 5.33
CA ILE A 256 21.40 -17.39 4.81
C ILE A 256 22.68 -17.34 5.63
N LEU A 257 23.81 -17.52 4.95
CA LEU A 257 25.15 -17.44 5.52
C LEU A 257 25.82 -16.18 5.00
N ILE A 258 26.25 -15.28 5.90
CA ILE A 258 27.00 -14.07 5.56
C ILE A 258 28.32 -14.13 6.32
N ASN A 259 29.44 -14.06 5.60
CA ASN A 259 30.77 -14.25 6.16
C ASN A 259 30.96 -15.57 6.92
N GLY A 260 30.22 -16.62 6.54
CA GLY A 260 30.20 -17.91 7.23
C GLY A 260 29.28 -17.98 8.46
N GLU A 261 28.69 -16.87 8.89
CA GLU A 261 27.74 -16.82 10.00
C GLU A 261 26.30 -17.03 9.51
N ASN A 262 25.52 -17.86 10.22
CA ASN A 262 24.11 -18.06 9.93
C ASN A 262 23.29 -16.86 10.45
N ILE A 263 22.65 -16.13 9.55
CA ILE A 263 21.90 -14.92 9.88
C ILE A 263 20.41 -15.23 9.95
N PRO A 264 19.73 -14.91 11.08
CA PRO A 264 18.29 -15.07 11.19
C PRO A 264 17.55 -14.33 10.09
N VAL A 265 16.61 -15.03 9.45
CA VAL A 265 15.73 -14.46 8.43
C VAL A 265 14.43 -14.08 9.10
N ILE A 266 14.11 -12.79 9.06
CA ILE A 266 12.83 -12.26 9.52
C ILE A 266 12.12 -11.72 8.27
N ASP A 267 10.92 -12.22 7.99
CA ASP A 267 10.11 -11.74 6.87
C ASP A 267 10.78 -11.84 5.49
N GLY A 268 11.59 -12.90 5.30
CA GLY A 268 12.34 -13.13 4.06
C GLY A 268 13.62 -12.28 3.92
N VAL A 269 13.98 -11.50 4.95
CA VAL A 269 15.18 -10.65 4.95
C VAL A 269 16.13 -11.04 6.08
N ALA A 270 17.42 -11.13 5.74
CA ALA A 270 18.52 -11.24 6.70
C ALA A 270 19.25 -9.90 6.79
N ILE A 271 19.49 -9.42 8.02
CA ILE A 271 20.24 -8.18 8.27
C ILE A 271 21.55 -8.53 8.95
N TYR A 272 22.66 -8.41 8.23
CA TYR A 272 24.01 -8.53 8.77
C TYR A 272 24.58 -7.14 9.08
N LYS A 273 25.13 -6.96 10.29
CA LYS A 273 25.77 -5.72 10.74
C LYS A 273 27.15 -6.04 11.25
N SER A 274 28.16 -5.31 10.79
CA SER A 274 29.53 -5.43 11.28
C SER A 274 30.16 -4.04 11.38
N LYS A 275 30.95 -3.80 12.43
CA LYS A 275 31.78 -2.61 12.54
C LYS A 275 33.08 -2.87 11.79
N ILE A 276 33.43 -1.97 10.89
CA ILE A 276 34.64 -2.11 10.09
C ILE A 276 35.84 -1.58 10.87
N HIS A 277 36.82 -2.46 11.09
CA HIS A 277 38.11 -2.15 11.75
C HIS A 277 39.30 -2.32 10.79
N LEU A 278 39.01 -2.37 9.49
CA LEU A 278 39.99 -2.57 8.44
C LEU A 278 40.58 -1.23 8.00
N LYS A 279 41.80 -1.27 7.44
CA LYS A 279 42.43 -0.10 6.82
C LYS A 279 41.70 0.28 5.53
N ALA A 280 41.99 1.47 5.00
CA ALA A 280 41.49 1.85 3.68
C ALA A 280 41.85 0.80 2.63
N GLY A 281 40.87 0.41 1.82
CA GLY A 281 41.01 -0.70 0.88
C GLY A 281 39.68 -1.25 0.38
N LYS A 282 39.76 -2.15 -0.61
CA LYS A 282 38.59 -2.86 -1.16
C LYS A 282 38.48 -4.24 -0.51
N TYR A 283 37.28 -4.58 -0.07
CA TYR A 283 36.99 -5.82 0.63
C TYR A 283 35.70 -6.44 0.07
N SER A 284 35.45 -7.71 0.41
CA SER A 284 34.21 -8.38 0.07
C SER A 284 33.73 -9.26 1.21
N VAL A 285 32.41 -9.41 1.32
CA VAL A 285 31.74 -10.30 2.25
C VAL A 285 31.07 -11.42 1.45
N PRO A 286 31.43 -12.70 1.67
CA PRO A 286 30.77 -13.79 0.99
C PRO A 286 29.36 -14.00 1.54
N LEU A 287 28.40 -14.20 0.64
CA LEU A 287 27.00 -14.47 0.90
C LEU A 287 26.64 -15.82 0.25
N LYS A 288 26.03 -16.71 1.02
CA LYS A 288 25.45 -17.96 0.52
C LYS A 288 24.01 -18.08 0.99
N ILE A 289 23.10 -18.42 0.09
CA ILE A 289 21.69 -18.66 0.37
C ILE A 289 21.34 -20.07 -0.08
N ASP A 290 20.93 -20.91 0.86
CA ASP A 290 20.41 -22.25 0.60
C ASP A 290 18.88 -22.23 0.76
N TYR A 291 18.14 -22.70 -0.25
CA TYR A 291 16.67 -22.70 -0.25
C TYR A 291 16.11 -23.95 -0.96
N ILE A 292 14.83 -24.23 -0.74
CA ILE A 292 14.08 -25.26 -1.48
C ILE A 292 13.30 -24.55 -2.59
N SER A 293 13.44 -24.98 -3.85
CA SER A 293 12.69 -24.41 -4.98
C SER A 293 11.26 -24.97 -5.06
N GLU A 294 10.45 -24.41 -5.97
CA GLU A 294 9.06 -24.82 -6.24
C GLU A 294 8.93 -26.33 -6.49
N ASP A 295 9.90 -26.92 -7.19
CA ASP A 295 9.93 -28.36 -7.47
C ASP A 295 10.38 -29.24 -6.27
N GLY A 296 10.54 -28.66 -5.08
CA GLY A 296 11.02 -29.37 -3.88
C GLY A 296 12.52 -29.65 -3.82
N ILE A 297 13.29 -29.15 -4.80
CA ILE A 297 14.74 -29.38 -4.90
C ILE A 297 15.51 -28.34 -4.08
N LYS A 298 16.53 -28.78 -3.33
CA LYS A 298 17.46 -27.86 -2.64
C LYS A 298 18.37 -27.17 -3.65
N LYS A 299 18.42 -25.84 -3.62
CA LYS A 299 19.29 -24.98 -4.44
C LYS A 299 20.14 -24.07 -3.55
N SER A 300 21.29 -23.66 -4.08
CA SER A 300 22.23 -22.75 -3.42
C SER A 300 22.61 -21.61 -4.36
N VAL A 301 22.64 -20.39 -3.85
CA VAL A 301 23.15 -19.20 -4.56
C VAL A 301 24.28 -18.60 -3.73
N THR A 302 25.41 -18.34 -4.39
CA THR A 302 26.57 -17.69 -3.76
C THR A 302 26.87 -16.38 -4.47
N LYS A 303 27.08 -15.31 -3.71
CA LYS A 303 27.51 -13.99 -4.20
C LYS A 303 28.55 -13.39 -3.25
N ASN A 304 29.40 -12.51 -3.76
CA ASN A 304 30.29 -11.69 -2.93
C ASN A 304 29.78 -10.25 -2.95
N VAL A 305 29.56 -9.67 -1.78
CA VAL A 305 29.16 -8.26 -1.62
C VAL A 305 30.42 -7.44 -1.37
N SER A 306 30.81 -6.64 -2.36
CA SER A 306 32.01 -5.80 -2.28
C SER A 306 31.74 -4.49 -1.55
N TYR A 307 32.71 -4.00 -0.78
CA TYR A 307 32.69 -2.68 -0.15
C TYR A 307 34.09 -2.05 -0.12
N THR A 308 34.14 -0.73 0.00
CA THR A 308 35.41 0.03 0.10
C THR A 308 35.45 0.73 1.44
N VAL A 309 36.58 0.61 2.14
CA VAL A 309 36.91 1.41 3.33
C VAL A 309 37.71 2.61 2.87
N VAL A 310 37.26 3.79 3.27
CA VAL A 310 37.96 5.06 3.08
C VAL A 310 38.47 5.54 4.44
N GLU A 311 39.60 6.24 4.44
CA GLU A 311 40.16 6.91 5.62
C GLU A 311 39.37 8.15 6.03
#